data_AF-A0AAD5IP43-F1
#
_entry.id   AF-A0AAD5IP43-F1
#
_cell.length_a   1.000
_cell.length_b   1.000
_cell.length_c   1.000
_cell.angle_alpha   90.00
_cell.angle_beta   90.00
_cell.angle_gamma   90.00
#
_symmetry.space_group_name_H-M   'P 1'
#
loop_
_entity.id
_entity.type
_entity.pdbx_description
1 polymer ?
#
loop_
_entity_poly.entity_id
_entity_poly.type
_entity_poly.pdbx_seq_one_letter_code
_entity_poly.pdbx_strand_id
1 'polypeptide(L)'
;MSAPELKEERAMLLEEWLNMESRFGELGDASLVQAKLPKKLKKRRQIVSDDGLVTGYEEFYDYQFPEEAQTTNLKILEAAYRWKKQKISRDDE
;
A
#
# COMPACT_ATOMS: atom_id res chain seq x y z
N MET A 1 -1.63 -18.14 3.64
CA MET A 1 -2.01 -16.74 3.91
C MET A 1 -1.76 -15.92 2.68
N SER A 2 -2.78 -15.24 2.20
CA SER A 2 -2.74 -14.34 1.07
C SER A 2 -2.07 -13.01 1.48
N ALA A 3 -1.47 -12.29 0.53
CA ALA A 3 -0.85 -10.99 0.82
C ALA A 3 -1.77 -9.98 1.54
N PRO A 4 -3.09 -9.90 1.25
CA PRO A 4 -4.01 -9.05 2.01
C PRO A 4 -4.17 -9.45 3.47
N GLU A 5 -4.23 -10.76 3.76
CA GLU A 5 -4.35 -11.28 5.14
C GLU A 5 -3.10 -10.92 5.96
N LEU A 6 -1.90 -11.08 5.38
CA LEU A 6 -0.64 -10.70 6.03
C LEU A 6 -0.56 -9.19 6.35
N LYS A 7 -1.12 -8.36 5.47
CA LYS A 7 -1.18 -6.91 5.68
C LYS A 7 -2.14 -6.52 6.80
N GLU A 8 -3.28 -7.21 6.90
CA GLU A 8 -4.24 -7.03 7.98
C GLU A 8 -3.66 -7.46 9.33
N GLU A 9 -3.00 -8.62 9.39
CA GLU A 9 -2.27 -9.08 10.58
C GLU A 9 -1.22 -8.07 11.05
N ARG A 10 -0.42 -7.56 10.11
CA ARG A 10 0.56 -6.51 10.42
C ARG A 10 -0.11 -5.25 10.96
N ALA A 11 -1.25 -4.83 10.39
CA ALA A 11 -2.00 -3.67 10.87
C ALA A 11 -2.47 -3.86 12.31
N MET A 12 -3.06 -5.03 12.62
CA MET A 12 -3.50 -5.38 13.98
C MET A 12 -2.34 -5.36 14.99
N LEU A 13 -1.17 -5.89 14.62
CA LEU A 13 0.01 -5.88 15.50
C LEU A 13 0.51 -4.46 15.80
N LEU A 14 0.47 -3.56 14.82
CA LEU A 14 0.87 -2.17 15.01
C LEU A 14 -0.13 -1.40 15.90
N GLU A 15 -1.42 -1.71 15.81
CA GLU A 15 -2.44 -1.13 16.70
C GLU A 15 -2.23 -1.58 18.15
N GLU A 16 -1.96 -2.88 18.38
CA GLU A 16 -1.67 -3.39 19.72
C GLU A 16 -0.36 -2.80 20.29
N TRP A 17 0.68 -2.69 19.47
CA TRP A 17 1.92 -2.03 19.89
C TRP A 17 1.69 -0.56 20.25
N LEU A 18 0.91 0.17 19.44
CA LEU A 18 0.56 1.56 19.76
C LEU A 18 -0.21 1.66 21.08
N ASN A 19 -1.12 0.71 21.35
CA ASN A 19 -1.84 0.65 22.61
C ASN A 19 -0.88 0.44 23.79
N MET A 20 0.05 -0.51 23.67
CA MET A 20 1.09 -0.73 24.67
C MET A 20 1.90 0.54 24.93
N GLU A 21 2.48 1.17 23.90
CA GLU A 21 3.27 2.41 24.05
C GLU A 21 2.47 3.51 24.74
N SER A 22 1.21 3.69 24.37
CA SER A 22 0.32 4.68 24.98
C SER A 22 0.06 4.44 26.46
N ARG A 23 0.12 3.18 26.93
CA ARG A 23 -0.04 2.81 28.35
C ARG A 23 1.20 3.15 29.19
N PHE A 24 2.37 3.25 28.59
CA PHE A 24 3.61 3.64 29.27
C PHE A 24 3.77 5.16 29.45
N GLY A 25 2.88 5.96 28.87
CA GLY A 25 2.87 7.42 29.03
C GLY A 25 4.15 8.06 28.49
N GLU A 26 4.84 8.86 29.30
CA GLU A 26 6.09 9.55 28.91
C GLU A 26 7.29 8.62 28.69
N LEU A 27 7.24 7.38 29.20
CA LEU A 27 8.29 6.38 28.95
C LEU A 27 8.12 5.69 27.59
N GLY A 28 6.92 5.72 27.04
CA GLY A 28 6.62 5.15 25.72
C GLY A 28 6.89 6.14 24.60
N ASP A 29 7.10 5.61 23.39
CA ASP A 29 7.19 6.41 22.17
C ASP A 29 6.10 5.99 21.18
N ALA A 30 4.87 6.45 21.46
CA ALA A 30 3.73 6.23 20.58
C ALA A 30 3.93 6.86 19.19
N SER A 31 4.74 7.93 19.07
CA SER A 31 4.96 8.64 17.80
C SER A 31 5.68 7.74 16.79
N LEU A 32 6.63 6.93 17.26
CA LEU A 32 7.35 5.96 16.44
C LEU A 32 6.44 4.90 15.83
N VAL A 33 5.41 4.45 16.57
CA VAL A 33 4.46 3.45 16.08
C VAL A 33 3.39 4.10 15.20
N GLN A 34 2.91 5.29 15.55
CA GLN A 34 1.97 6.06 14.74
C GLN A 34 2.50 6.31 13.32
N ALA A 35 3.80 6.63 13.19
CA ALA A 35 4.45 6.83 11.90
C ALA A 35 4.48 5.58 11.00
N LYS A 36 4.22 4.38 11.55
CA LYS A 36 4.21 3.10 10.83
C LYS A 36 2.80 2.60 10.48
N LEU A 37 1.76 3.21 11.05
CA LEU A 37 0.39 2.74 10.86
C LEU A 37 -0.02 2.79 9.37
N PRO A 38 -0.67 1.73 8.87
CA PRO A 38 -1.15 1.72 7.49
C PRO A 38 -2.41 2.56 7.33
N LYS A 39 -2.68 2.96 6.09
CA LYS A 39 -3.99 3.50 5.68
C LYS A 39 -4.88 2.35 5.24
N LYS A 40 -6.06 2.22 5.85
CA LYS A 40 -7.10 1.27 5.42
C LYS A 40 -7.83 1.83 4.20
N LEU A 41 -7.83 1.07 3.11
CA LEU A 41 -8.41 1.44 1.83
C LEU A 41 -9.52 0.46 1.47
N LYS A 42 -10.69 0.99 1.09
CA LYS A 42 -11.76 0.16 0.52
C LYS A 42 -11.54 0.02 -0.99
N LYS A 43 -11.32 -1.21 -1.46
CA LYS A 43 -11.10 -1.53 -2.87
C LYS A 43 -12.21 -2.44 -3.39
N ARG A 44 -12.39 -2.43 -4.72
CA ARG A 44 -13.36 -3.26 -5.43
C ARG A 44 -12.64 -4.06 -6.50
N ARG A 45 -12.73 -5.40 -6.47
CA ARG A 45 -12.19 -6.30 -7.50
C ARG A 45 -13.30 -6.99 -8.25
N GLN A 46 -13.05 -7.32 -9.52
CA GLN A 46 -13.95 -8.17 -10.30
C GLN A 46 -13.84 -9.61 -9.81
N ILE A 47 -14.99 -10.27 -9.68
CA ILE A 47 -15.08 -11.71 -9.52
C ILE A 47 -15.20 -12.29 -10.93
N VAL A 48 -14.26 -13.17 -11.27
CA VAL A 48 -14.23 -13.89 -12.54
C VAL A 48 -14.54 -15.34 -12.23
N SER A 49 -15.57 -15.88 -12.88
CA SER A 49 -15.89 -17.31 -12.78
C SER A 49 -14.90 -18.17 -13.57
N ASP A 50 -14.95 -19.48 -13.36
CA ASP A 50 -14.08 -20.46 -14.03
C ASP A 50 -14.15 -20.34 -15.58
N ASP A 51 -15.31 -19.95 -16.10
CA ASP A 51 -15.55 -19.69 -17.53
C ASP A 51 -14.98 -18.34 -18.05
N GLY A 52 -14.24 -17.60 -17.22
CA GLY A 52 -13.66 -16.30 -17.58
C GLY A 52 -14.63 -15.13 -17.64
N LEU A 53 -15.93 -15.36 -17.37
CA LEU A 53 -16.96 -14.33 -17.32
C LEU A 53 -16.91 -13.56 -15.99
N VAL A 54 -17.03 -12.23 -16.07
CA VAL A 54 -17.17 -11.37 -14.89
C VAL A 54 -18.56 -11.60 -14.29
N THR A 55 -18.61 -12.25 -13.13
CA THR A 55 -19.85 -12.62 -12.44
C THR A 55 -20.22 -11.67 -11.31
N GLY A 56 -19.33 -10.75 -10.94
CA GLY A 56 -19.65 -9.72 -9.96
C GLY A 56 -18.47 -8.84 -9.59
N TYR A 57 -18.69 -8.03 -8.54
CA TYR A 57 -17.66 -7.23 -7.91
C TYR A 57 -17.66 -7.51 -6.41
N GLU A 58 -16.48 -7.71 -5.85
CA GLU A 58 -16.27 -7.88 -4.41
C GLU A 58 -15.61 -6.62 -3.84
N GLU A 59 -16.16 -6.11 -2.74
CA GLU A 59 -15.52 -5.07 -1.93
C GLU A 59 -14.60 -5.73 -0.89
N PHE A 60 -13.35 -5.30 -0.83
CA PHE A 60 -12.38 -5.78 0.15
C PHE A 60 -11.57 -4.62 0.73
N TYR A 61 -11.01 -4.82 1.91
CA TYR A 61 -10.09 -3.86 2.51
C TYR A 61 -8.64 -4.21 2.16
N ASP A 62 -7.88 -3.19 1.78
CA ASP A 62 -6.45 -3.27 1.60
C ASP A 62 -5.77 -2.29 2.57
N TYR A 63 -4.51 -2.55 2.89
CA TYR A 63 -3.73 -1.73 3.81
C TYR A 63 -2.48 -1.23 3.08
N GLN A 64 -2.33 0.09 3.04
CA GLN A 64 -1.15 0.74 2.45
C GLN A 64 -0.24 1.27 3.54
N PHE A 65 0.98 0.73 3.61
CA PHE A 65 1.97 1.15 4.60
C PHE A 65 2.72 2.40 4.12
N PRO A 66 3.17 3.28 5.04
CA PRO A 66 3.91 4.49 4.68
C PRO A 66 5.14 4.24 3.79
N GLU A 67 5.89 3.17 4.06
CA GLU A 67 7.06 2.73 3.28
C GLU A 67 6.72 2.32 1.82
N GLU A 68 5.52 1.82 1.57
CA GLU A 68 5.09 1.40 0.23
C GLU A 68 4.78 2.61 -0.67
N ALA A 69 4.31 3.71 -0.08
CA ALA A 69 3.99 4.94 -0.82
C ALA A 69 5.25 5.55 -1.46
N GLN A 70 6.39 5.49 -0.78
CA GLN A 70 7.65 6.06 -1.28
C GLN A 70 8.16 5.33 -2.52
N THR A 71 7.96 4.01 -2.61
CA THR A 71 8.36 3.21 -3.79
C THR A 71 7.54 3.51 -5.04
N THR A 72 6.29 3.95 -4.88
CA THR A 72 5.38 4.19 -6.01
C THR A 72 5.74 5.48 -6.75
N ASN A 73 6.08 6.54 -6.01
CA ASN A 73 6.49 7.83 -6.60
C ASN A 73 7.76 7.71 -7.45
N LEU A 74 8.71 6.85 -7.05
CA LEU A 74 9.95 6.61 -7.79
C LEU A 74 9.69 5.96 -9.17
N LYS A 75 8.73 5.02 -9.25
CA LYS A 75 8.36 4.36 -10.53
C LYS A 75 7.75 5.34 -11.53
N ILE A 76 6.97 6.31 -11.06
CA ILE A 76 6.38 7.36 -11.92
C ILE A 76 7.49 8.25 -12.50
N LEU A 77 8.45 8.67 -11.66
CA LEU A 77 9.59 9.47 -12.11
C LEU A 77 10.47 8.71 -13.11
N GLU A 78 10.71 7.42 -12.88
CA GLU A 78 11.43 6.57 -13.81
C GLU A 78 10.72 6.45 -15.17
N ALA A 79 9.40 6.25 -15.16
CA ALA A 79 8.60 6.21 -16.38
C ALA A 79 8.65 7.53 -17.15
N ALA A 80 8.55 8.67 -16.45
CA ALA A 80 8.68 10.00 -17.04
C ALA A 80 10.07 10.21 -17.67
N TYR A 81 11.14 9.77 -16.99
CA TYR A 81 12.49 9.83 -17.53
C TYR A 81 12.65 9.01 -18.81
N ARG A 82 12.11 7.78 -18.83
CA ARG A 82 12.11 6.91 -20.02
C ARG A 82 11.33 7.55 -21.18
N TRP A 83 10.17 8.15 -20.91
CA TRP A 83 9.37 8.85 -21.93
C TRP A 83 10.12 10.03 -22.54
N LYS A 84 10.75 10.87 -21.70
CA LYS A 84 11.59 11.98 -22.17
C LYS A 84 12.75 11.50 -23.04
N LYS A 85 13.43 10.42 -22.64
CA LYS A 85 14.54 9.84 -23.41
C LYS A 85 14.08 9.35 -24.79
N GLN A 86 12.92 8.71 -24.88
CA GLN A 86 12.34 8.25 -26.15
C GLN A 86 11.93 9.40 -27.08
N LYS A 87 11.45 10.50 -26.51
CA LYS A 87 11.11 11.72 -27.27
C LYS A 87 12.36 12.33 -27.92
N ILE A 88 13.43 12.49 -27.13
CA ILE A 88 14.70 13.08 -27.62
C ILE A 88 15.33 12.21 -28.69
N SER A 89 15.40 10.88 -28.48
CA SER A 89 15.95 9.97 -29.50
C SER A 89 15.13 9.92 -30.81
N ARG A 90 13.87 10.35 -30.78
CA ARG A 90 12.96 10.35 -31.92
C ARG A 90 12.92 11.68 -32.66
N ASP A 91 13.42 12.75 -32.04
CA ASP A 91 13.58 14.08 -32.65
C ASP A 91 14.99 14.28 -33.26
N ASP A 92 15.96 13.39 -32.96
CA ASP A 92 17.34 13.38 -33.51
C ASP A 92 17.53 12.43 -34.72
N GLU A 93 16.45 11.82 -35.25
CA GLU A 93 16.38 11.14 -36.57
C GLU A 93 15.55 11.97 -37.56
#